data_AF-A0A6H5JL16-F1
#
_entry.id   AF-A0A6H5JL16-F1
#
_cell.length_a   1.000
_cell.length_b   1.000
_cell.length_c   1.000
_cell.angle_alpha   90.00
_cell.angle_beta   90.00
_cell.angle_gamma   90.00
#
_symmetry.space_group_name_H-M   'P 1'
#
loop_
_entity.id
_entity.type
_entity.pdbx_description
1 polymer ?
#
loop_
_entity_poly.entity_id
_entity_poly.type
_entity_poly.pdbx_seq_one_letter_code
_entity_poly.pdbx_strand_id
1 'polypeptide(L)'
;MACHLALPEDAPLCSCRCRRSKTIKVWGYSKALSALRQIVEEAGGDPKQVGLHSLRIGATTTLAAGGDVPDRTTQREGRWKEGSNTLKICTRNNMVDVDMVSRKLA
;
A
#
# COMPACT_ATOMS: atom_id res chain seq x y z
N MET A 1 3.98 12.99 10.81
CA MET A 1 3.00 12.16 11.57
C MET A 1 3.54 10.74 11.61
N ALA A 2 3.90 10.24 12.78
CA ALA A 2 4.42 8.88 12.93
C ALA A 2 3.26 7.87 12.87
N CYS A 3 3.04 7.25 11.71
CA CYS A 3 2.10 6.15 11.56
C CYS A 3 2.73 4.84 12.04
N HIS A 4 2.98 4.70 13.34
CA HIS A 4 3.52 3.46 13.89
C HIS A 4 2.75 3.01 15.14
N LEU A 5 1.54 2.50 14.93
CA LEU A 5 1.12 1.32 15.69
C LEU A 5 1.62 0.12 14.88
N ALA A 6 2.87 -0.27 15.12
CA ALA A 6 3.38 -1.52 14.61
C ALA A 6 2.49 -2.62 15.20
N LEU A 7 1.78 -3.35 14.33
CA LEU A 7 1.08 -4.53 14.77
C LEU A 7 2.11 -5.53 15.32
N PRO A 8 1.72 -6.38 16.29
CA PRO A 8 2.55 -7.51 16.72
C PRO A 8 3.10 -8.28 15.52
N GLU A 9 4.32 -8.80 15.63
CA GLU A 9 5.00 -9.49 14.54
C GLU A 9 4.21 -10.66 13.96
N ASP A 10 3.43 -11.31 14.82
CA ASP A 10 2.55 -12.44 14.57
C ASP A 10 1.12 -12.03 14.18
N ALA A 11 0.81 -10.73 14.13
CA ALA A 11 -0.52 -10.26 13.84
C ALA A 11 -1.01 -10.79 12.48
N PRO A 12 -2.18 -11.46 12.43
CA PRO A 12 -2.72 -11.98 11.20
C PRO A 12 -3.22 -10.82 10.33
N LEU A 13 -2.65 -10.69 9.12
CA LEU A 13 -3.08 -9.69 8.14
C LEU A 13 -4.14 -10.22 7.19
N CYS A 14 -3.97 -11.46 6.73
CA CYS A 14 -4.85 -12.09 5.76
C CYS A 14 -4.84 -13.61 5.98
N SER A 15 -5.94 -14.26 5.65
CA SER A 15 -6.01 -15.72 5.55
C SER A 15 -6.56 -16.11 4.19
N CYS A 16 -5.99 -17.18 3.61
CA CYS A 16 -6.45 -17.72 2.35
C CYS A 16 -6.56 -19.25 2.45
N ARG A 17 -7.58 -19.81 1.80
CA ARG A 17 -7.75 -21.26 1.73
C ARG A 17 -6.89 -21.79 0.59
N CYS A 18 -5.88 -22.57 0.91
CA CYS A 18 -5.10 -23.25 -0.12
C CYS A 18 -5.95 -24.38 -0.71
N ARG A 19 -6.45 -24.22 -1.95
CA ARG A 19 -7.26 -25.25 -2.64
C ARG A 19 -6.55 -26.61 -2.69
N ARG A 20 -5.22 -26.62 -2.82
CA ARG A 20 -4.40 -27.82 -2.99
C ARG A 20 -4.23 -28.64 -1.70
N SER A 21 -4.11 -28.00 -0.55
CA SER A 21 -3.90 -28.66 0.74
C SER A 21 -5.16 -28.70 1.61
N LYS A 22 -6.26 -28.05 1.19
CA LYS A 22 -7.49 -27.81 1.99
C LYS A 22 -7.25 -27.11 3.34
N THR A 23 -6.04 -26.60 3.58
CA THR A 23 -5.67 -25.87 4.81
C THR A 23 -5.85 -24.36 4.65
N ILE A 24 -6.11 -23.69 5.76
CA ILE A 24 -6.10 -22.23 5.85
C ILE A 24 -4.65 -21.80 6.10
N LYS A 25 -4.12 -20.94 5.23
CA LYS A 25 -2.83 -20.27 5.44
C LYS A 25 -3.08 -18.86 5.93
N VAL A 26 -2.34 -18.47 6.96
CA VAL A 26 -2.37 -17.12 7.52
C VAL A 26 -1.08 -16.40 7.14
N TRP A 27 -1.21 -15.18 6.65
CA TRP A 27 -0.08 -14.29 6.37
C TRP A 27 0.05 -13.30 7.53
N GLY A 28 1.19 -13.36 8.22
CA GLY A 28 1.50 -12.50 9.34
C GLY A 28 2.15 -11.18 8.91
N TYR A 29 2.07 -10.18 9.79
CA TYR A 29 2.62 -8.85 9.55
C TYR A 29 4.11 -8.86 9.20
N SER A 30 4.94 -9.53 10.00
CA SER A 30 6.40 -9.55 9.77
C SER A 30 6.80 -10.21 8.45
N LYS A 31 6.09 -11.27 8.02
CA LYS A 31 6.36 -11.92 6.73
C LYS A 31 6.07 -10.99 5.56
N ALA A 32 4.94 -10.28 5.61
CA ALA A 32 4.57 -9.32 4.58
C ALA A 32 5.53 -8.12 4.56
N LEU A 33 5.90 -7.60 5.74
CA LEU A 33 6.85 -6.49 5.84
C LEU A 33 8.25 -6.87 5.35
N SER A 34 8.73 -8.07 5.67
CA SER A 34 10.02 -8.59 5.21
C SER A 34 10.06 -8.68 3.68
N ALA A 35 9.03 -9.27 3.07
CA ALA A 35 8.92 -9.35 1.61
C ALA A 35 8.92 -7.97 0.93
N LEU A 36 8.20 -6.99 1.49
CA LEU A 36 8.23 -5.62 1.00
C LEU A 36 9.63 -5.01 1.08
N ARG A 37 10.30 -5.16 2.22
CA ARG A 37 11.63 -4.61 2.46
C ARG A 37 12.67 -5.16 1.49
N GLN A 38 12.59 -6.46 1.19
CA GLN A 38 13.44 -7.07 0.19
C GLN A 38 13.25 -6.43 -1.20
N ILE A 39 12.00 -6.23 -1.64
CA ILE A 39 11.71 -5.57 -2.92
C ILE A 39 12.28 -4.15 -2.96
N VAL A 40 12.17 -3.41 -1.86
CA VAL A 40 12.69 -2.03 -1.77
C VAL A 40 14.22 -2.00 -1.82
N GLU A 41 14.88 -2.96 -1.15
CA GLU A 41 16.34 -3.12 -1.22
C GLU A 41 16.81 -3.44 -2.64
N GLU A 42 16.15 -4.39 -3.31
CA GLU A 42 16.42 -4.77 -4.70
C GLU A 42 16.23 -3.60 -5.68
N ALA A 43 15.32 -2.68 -5.37
CA ALA A 43 15.10 -1.45 -6.13
C ALA A 43 16.07 -0.30 -5.77
N GLY A 44 17.01 -0.51 -4.85
CA GLY A 44 18.01 0.48 -4.41
C GLY A 44 17.49 1.51 -3.40
N GLY A 45 16.34 1.28 -2.77
CA GLY A 45 15.79 2.13 -1.71
C GLY A 45 16.23 1.69 -0.31
N ASP A 46 16.01 2.55 0.71
CA ASP A 46 16.22 2.20 2.12
C ASP A 46 15.02 1.42 2.68
N PRO A 47 15.16 0.12 3.02
CA PRO A 47 14.04 -0.70 3.52
C PRO A 47 13.51 -0.25 4.89
N LYS A 48 14.29 0.52 5.66
CA LYS A 48 13.89 1.00 6.98
C LYS A 48 12.87 2.14 6.91
N GLN A 49 12.81 2.86 5.78
CA GLN A 49 11.89 3.97 5.55
C GLN A 49 10.49 3.52 5.13
N VAL A 50 10.30 2.22 4.86
CA VAL A 50 9.04 1.69 4.35
C VAL A 50 8.34 0.80 5.36
N GLY A 51 7.02 0.97 5.44
CA GLY A 51 6.11 0.06 6.12
C GLY A 51 5.02 -0.44 5.18
N LEU A 52 4.22 -1.42 5.61
CA LEU A 52 3.10 -1.90 4.79
C LEU A 52 2.08 -0.81 4.48
N HIS A 53 1.94 0.20 5.34
CA HIS A 53 1.09 1.36 5.07
C HIS A 53 1.62 2.22 3.91
N SER A 54 2.94 2.25 3.69
CA SER A 54 3.55 2.98 2.58
C SER A 54 3.08 2.45 1.23
N LEU A 55 2.84 1.13 1.11
CA LEU A 55 2.25 0.54 -0.10
C LEU A 55 0.84 1.06 -0.38
N ARG A 56 0.02 1.23 0.67
CA ARG A 56 -1.34 1.76 0.51
C ARG A 56 -1.31 3.20 0.00
N ILE A 57 -0.42 4.03 0.55
CA ILE A 57 -0.24 5.41 0.10
C ILE A 57 0.28 5.42 -1.34
N GLY A 58 1.37 4.70 -1.62
CA GLY A 58 1.98 4.65 -2.96
C GLY A 58 1.02 4.14 -4.05
N ALA A 59 0.22 3.11 -3.76
CA ALA A 59 -0.81 2.62 -4.68
C ALA A 59 -1.87 3.69 -4.95
N THR A 60 -2.29 4.42 -3.92
CA THR A 60 -3.24 5.54 -4.07
C THR A 60 -2.67 6.66 -4.92
N THR A 61 -1.42 7.06 -4.65
CA THR A 61 -0.68 8.07 -5.40
C THR A 61 -0.53 7.64 -6.86
N THR A 62 -0.22 6.37 -7.12
CA THR A 62 -0.08 5.81 -8.47
C THR A 62 -1.40 5.82 -9.23
N LEU A 63 -2.51 5.41 -8.60
CA LEU A 63 -3.84 5.45 -9.22
C LEU A 63 -4.29 6.87 -9.54
N ALA A 64 -3.99 7.83 -8.67
CA ALA A 64 -4.28 9.25 -8.90
C ALA A 64 -3.39 9.86 -9.99
N ALA A 65 -2.14 9.41 -10.10
CA ALA A 65 -1.19 9.84 -11.13
C ALA A 65 -1.55 9.33 -12.53
N GLY A 66 -2.20 8.17 -12.63
CA GLY A 66 -2.68 7.59 -13.89
C GLY A 66 -3.89 8.31 -14.50
N GLY A 67 -4.44 9.35 -13.86
CA GLY A 67 -5.44 10.26 -14.42
C GLY A 67 -6.86 9.71 -14.60
N ASP A 68 -7.01 8.41 -14.83
CA ASP A 68 -8.28 7.81 -15.31
C ASP A 68 -9.05 7.00 -14.26
N VAL A 69 -8.62 7.00 -12.99
CA VAL A 69 -9.31 6.25 -11.93
C VAL A 69 -10.29 7.18 -11.21
N PRO A 70 -11.62 6.98 -11.33
CA PRO A 70 -12.58 7.80 -10.61
C PRO A 70 -12.36 7.71 -9.10
N ASP A 71 -12.49 8.83 -8.38
CA ASP A 71 -12.35 8.89 -6.92
C ASP A 71 -13.17 7.81 -6.20
N ARG A 72 -14.37 7.50 -6.71
CA ARG A 72 -15.25 6.44 -6.19
C ARG A 72 -14.60 5.06 -6.22
N THR A 73 -13.84 4.75 -7.28
CA THR A 73 -13.10 3.49 -7.40
C THR A 73 -11.97 3.43 -6.38
N THR A 74 -11.18 4.50 -6.28
CA THR A 74 -10.07 4.57 -5.31
C THR A 74 -10.60 4.50 -3.87
N GLN A 75 -11.74 5.13 -3.58
CA GLN A 75 -12.42 5.02 -2.28
C GLN A 75 -12.90 3.60 -1.98
N ARG A 76 -13.51 2.92 -2.95
CA ARG A 76 -13.98 1.54 -2.80
C ARG A 76 -12.82 0.59 -2.52
N GLU A 77 -11.79 0.60 -3.37
CA GLU A 77 -10.64 -0.32 -3.24
C GLU A 77 -9.79 0.02 -2.01
N GLY A 78 -9.61 1.33 -1.74
CA GLY A 78 -8.93 1.84 -0.56
C GLY A 78 -9.73 1.71 0.73
N ARG A 79 -11.00 1.28 0.68
CA ARG A 79 -11.93 1.17 1.82
C ARG A 79 -12.00 2.46 2.65
N TRP A 80 -12.01 3.62 2.01
CA TRP A 80 -12.22 4.89 2.72
C TRP A 80 -13.71 5.17 2.86
N LYS A 81 -14.07 5.85 3.94
CA LYS A 81 -15.42 6.38 4.11
C LYS A 81 -15.70 7.41 2.99
N GLU A 82 -16.92 7.38 2.49
CA GLU A 82 -17.42 8.38 1.56
C GLU A 82 -17.27 9.79 2.18
N GLY A 83 -16.78 10.75 1.39
CA GLY A 83 -16.46 12.10 1.87
C GLY A 83 -15.14 12.22 2.67
N SER A 84 -14.36 11.15 2.81
CA SER A 84 -13.06 11.21 3.49
C SER A 84 -12.04 12.07 2.72
N ASN A 85 -11.45 13.03 3.43
CA ASN A 85 -10.32 13.81 2.91
C ASN A 85 -9.01 13.00 2.83
N THR A 86 -8.95 11.77 3.35
CA THR A 86 -7.72 10.96 3.35
C THR A 86 -7.22 10.68 1.93
N LEU A 87 -8.12 10.46 0.96
CA LEU A 87 -7.74 10.35 -0.45
C LEU A 87 -7.03 11.61 -0.93
N LYS A 88 -7.64 12.78 -0.66
CA LYS A 88 -7.09 14.09 -1.01
C LYS A 88 -5.76 14.37 -0.31
N ILE A 89 -5.56 13.91 0.92
CA ILE A 89 -4.31 14.09 1.67
C ILE A 89 -3.20 13.24 1.06
N CYS A 90 -3.48 12.00 0.69
CA CYS A 90 -2.50 11.11 0.05
C CYS A 90 -2.07 11.57 -1.35
N THR A 91 -2.94 12.26 -2.07
CA THR A 91 -2.64 12.74 -3.43
C THR A 91 -2.09 14.17 -3.45
N ARG A 92 -2.64 15.09 -2.66
CA ARG A 92 -2.25 16.52 -2.65
C ARG A 92 -0.87 16.76 -2.03
N ASN A 93 -0.44 15.93 -1.08
CA ASN A 93 0.88 16.06 -0.46
C ASN A 93 2.01 15.47 -1.31
N ASN A 94 1.70 14.74 -2.39
CA ASN A 94 2.67 13.97 -3.19
C ASN A 94 2.60 14.31 -4.69
N MET A 95 2.29 15.55 -5.05
CA MET A 95 2.21 16.01 -6.46
C MET A 95 3.48 15.72 -7.27
N VAL A 96 4.66 15.79 -6.64
CA VAL A 96 5.96 15.48 -7.27
C VAL A 96 6.09 13.98 -7.56
N ASP A 97 5.68 13.13 -6.62
CA ASP A 97 5.69 11.68 -6.80
C ASP A 97 4.66 11.25 -7.85
N VAL A 98 3.49 11.90 -7.88
CA VAL A 98 2.49 11.72 -8.93
C VAL A 98 3.10 12.00 -10.30
N ASP A 99 3.72 13.17 -10.50
CA ASP A 99 4.30 13.54 -11.79
C ASP A 99 5.43 12.59 -12.22
N MET A 100 6.27 12.16 -11.28
CA MET A 100 7.34 11.19 -11.53
C MET A 100 6.80 9.80 -11.91
N VAL A 101 5.73 9.36 -11.25
CA VAL A 101 5.07 8.07 -11.54
C VAL A 101 4.35 8.14 -12.90
N SER A 102 3.63 9.22 -13.20
CA SER A 102 2.97 9.41 -14.49
C SER A 102 3.95 9.31 -15.66
N ARG A 103 5.15 9.91 -15.54
CA ARG A 103 6.21 9.80 -16.57
C ARG A 103 6.77 8.40 -16.76
N LYS A 104 6.71 7.54 -15.74
CA LYS A 104 7.16 6.14 -15.83
C LYS A 104 6.10 5.19 -16.38
N LEU A 105 4.82 5.58 -16.32
CA LEU A 105 3.68 4.76 -16.75
C LEU A 105 3.19 5.10 -18.17
N ALA A 106 3.56 6.26 -18.72
CA ALA A 106 3.33 6.64 -20.11
C ALA A 106 4.32 5.97 -21.06
#